data_AF-A0A495QJ13-F1
#
_entry.id   AF-A0A495QJ13-F1
#
_cell.length_a   1.000
_cell.length_b   1.000
_cell.length_c   1.000
_cell.angle_alpha   90.00
_cell.angle_beta   90.00
_cell.angle_gamma   90.00
#
_symmetry.space_group_name_H-M   'P 1'
#
loop_
_entity.id
_entity.type
_entity.pdbx_description
1 polymer ?
#
loop_
_entity_poly.entity_id
_entity_poly.type
_entity_poly.pdbx_seq_one_letter_code
_entity_poly.pdbx_strand_id
1 'polypeptide(L)'
;MLIPEDLGPAKRLLAALRHRAPKLVAEIVRDEETGLPQVQITYRDGVMLAVWDGTAYRWRSEEGPWEVLPQDPRDAAAAIAPPIRVTTPARPTEDGEDPADDKRP
;
A
#
# COMPACT_ATOMS: atom_id res chain seq x y z
N MET A 1 -17.03 -31.53 -1.72
CA MET A 1 -17.63 -30.46 -2.55
C MET A 1 -16.58 -29.37 -2.67
N LEU A 2 -15.82 -29.35 -3.77
CA LEU A 2 -14.77 -28.35 -4.00
C LEU A 2 -15.48 -27.03 -4.37
N ILE A 3 -15.36 -26.01 -3.53
CA ILE A 3 -15.91 -24.68 -3.83
C ILE A 3 -15.17 -24.17 -5.08
N PRO A 4 -15.87 -23.75 -6.14
CA PRO A 4 -15.22 -23.20 -7.33
C PRO A 4 -14.44 -21.95 -6.92
N GLU A 5 -13.11 -22.03 -7.05
CA GLU A 5 -12.18 -20.93 -7.34
C GLU A 5 -12.75 -19.53 -7.04
N ASP A 6 -12.99 -19.21 -5.76
CA ASP A 6 -13.59 -17.94 -5.40
C ASP A 6 -12.52 -16.85 -5.49
N LEU A 7 -12.30 -16.38 -6.71
CA LEU A 7 -11.46 -15.22 -7.01
C LEU A 7 -12.09 -13.92 -6.48
N GLY A 8 -13.24 -13.98 -5.79
CA GLY A 8 -14.04 -12.82 -5.39
C GLY A 8 -13.24 -11.81 -4.56
N PRO A 9 -12.66 -12.21 -3.41
CA PRO A 9 -11.83 -11.34 -2.59
C PRO A 9 -10.62 -10.77 -3.34
N ALA A 10 -9.92 -11.59 -4.12
CA ALA A 10 -8.75 -11.14 -4.89
C ALA A 10 -9.13 -10.13 -5.99
N LYS A 11 -10.23 -10.36 -6.72
CA LYS A 11 -10.79 -9.44 -7.73
C LYS A 11 -11.23 -8.12 -7.11
N ARG A 12 -11.88 -8.15 -5.95
CA ARG A 12 -12.31 -6.95 -5.23
C ARG A 12 -11.11 -6.10 -4.79
N LEU A 13 -10.08 -6.74 -4.25
CA LEU A 13 -8.85 -6.04 -3.87
C LEU A 13 -8.13 -5.45 -5.09
N LEU A 14 -7.96 -6.22 -6.18
CA LEU A 14 -7.35 -5.73 -7.41
C LEU A 14 -8.11 -4.53 -7.99
N ALA A 15 -9.44 -4.57 -8.01
CA ALA A 15 -10.27 -3.45 -8.47
C ALA A 15 -10.08 -2.21 -7.59
N ALA A 16 -10.03 -2.37 -6.27
CA ALA A 16 -9.79 -1.28 -5.33
C ALA A 16 -8.40 -0.65 -5.51
N LEU A 17 -7.36 -1.48 -5.71
CA LEU A 17 -6.01 -1.03 -6.01
C LEU A 17 -5.95 -0.24 -7.32
N ARG A 18 -6.56 -0.74 -8.39
CA ARG A 18 -6.60 -0.04 -9.69
C ARG A 18 -7.34 1.29 -9.62
N HIS A 19 -8.44 1.35 -8.87
CA HIS A 19 -9.18 2.60 -8.66
C HIS A 19 -8.35 3.64 -7.88
N ARG A 20 -7.62 3.20 -6.85
CA ARG A 20 -6.86 4.09 -5.97
C ARG A 20 -5.51 4.51 -6.56
N ALA A 21 -4.80 3.58 -7.17
CA ALA A 21 -3.45 3.74 -7.68
C ALA A 21 -3.37 3.14 -9.09
N PRO A 22 -3.88 3.83 -10.13
CA PRO A 22 -3.97 3.29 -11.49
C PRO A 22 -2.61 3.02 -12.15
N LYS A 23 -1.52 3.58 -11.59
CA LYS A 23 -0.14 3.34 -12.04
C LYS A 23 0.53 2.16 -11.32
N LEU A 24 -0.12 1.60 -10.31
CA LEU A 24 0.40 0.44 -9.57
C LEU A 24 0.22 -0.81 -10.43
N VAL A 25 1.30 -1.57 -10.60
CA VAL A 25 1.25 -2.85 -11.31
C VAL A 25 0.78 -3.90 -10.33
N ALA A 26 -0.43 -4.42 -10.56
CA ALA A 26 -1.02 -5.47 -9.76
C ALA A 26 -1.79 -6.47 -10.62
N GLU A 27 -1.71 -7.74 -10.27
CA GLU A 27 -2.34 -8.85 -10.97
C GLU A 27 -2.77 -9.96 -9.99
N ILE A 28 -3.68 -10.84 -10.41
CA ILE A 28 -4.07 -12.01 -9.63
C ILE A 28 -3.26 -13.19 -10.13
N VAL A 29 -2.46 -13.77 -9.26
CA VAL A 29 -1.71 -15.00 -9.50
C VAL A 29 -2.27 -16.10 -8.61
N ARG A 30 -1.93 -17.36 -8.92
CA ARG A 30 -2.20 -18.48 -8.01
C ARG A 30 -0.93 -18.81 -7.25
N ASP A 31 -1.07 -19.00 -5.96
CA ASP A 31 -0.01 -19.55 -5.15
C ASP A 31 0.24 -21.01 -5.54
N GLU A 32 1.49 -21.38 -5.82
CA GLU A 32 1.83 -22.72 -6.30
C GLU A 32 1.72 -23.79 -5.20
N GLU A 33 1.88 -23.40 -3.94
CA GLU A 33 1.82 -24.32 -2.79
C GLU A 33 0.39 -24.61 -2.36
N THR A 34 -0.43 -23.56 -2.23
CA THR A 34 -1.80 -23.65 -1.71
C THR A 34 -2.87 -23.67 -2.81
N GLY A 35 -2.52 -23.30 -4.05
CA GLY A 35 -3.46 -23.13 -5.15
C GLY A 35 -4.41 -21.94 -4.99
N LEU A 36 -4.27 -21.15 -3.93
CA LEU A 36 -5.16 -20.06 -3.60
C LEU A 36 -4.87 -18.82 -4.46
N PRO A 37 -5.91 -18.04 -4.82
CA PRO A 37 -5.70 -16.79 -5.53
C PRO A 37 -5.11 -15.72 -4.62
N GLN A 38 -4.02 -15.11 -5.08
CA GLN A 38 -3.36 -13.99 -4.41
C GLN A 38 -3.17 -12.82 -5.38
N VAL A 39 -3.22 -11.60 -4.86
CA VAL A 39 -2.91 -10.40 -5.62
C VAL A 39 -1.41 -10.15 -5.48
N GLN A 40 -0.68 -10.20 -6.59
CA GLN A 40 0.72 -9.81 -6.67
C GLN A 40 0.78 -8.33 -7.01
N ILE A 41 1.53 -7.56 -6.22
CA ILE A 41 1.74 -6.12 -6.40
C ILE A 41 3.22 -5.87 -6.59
N THR A 42 3.58 -5.28 -7.72
CA THR A 42 4.98 -4.97 -8.05
C THR A 42 5.30 -3.53 -7.68
N TYR A 43 6.25 -3.38 -6.76
CA TYR A 43 6.86 -2.12 -6.37
C TYR A 43 8.25 -1.97 -6.99
N ARG A 44 8.84 -0.77 -6.84
CA ARG A 44 10.23 -0.53 -7.27
C ARG A 44 11.23 -1.45 -6.57
N ASP A 45 10.99 -1.70 -5.29
CA ASP A 45 11.93 -2.39 -4.40
C ASP A 45 11.60 -3.88 -4.21
N GLY A 46 10.61 -4.40 -4.95
CA GLY A 46 10.26 -5.82 -4.92
C GLY A 46 8.77 -6.09 -5.13
N VAL A 47 8.36 -7.30 -4.78
CA VAL A 47 6.99 -7.78 -4.93
C VAL A 47 6.35 -7.94 -3.55
N MET A 48 5.09 -7.53 -3.45
CA MET A 48 4.23 -7.87 -2.33
C MET A 48 3.09 -8.76 -2.78
N LEU A 49 2.75 -9.71 -1.92
CA LEU A 49 1.67 -10.67 -2.13
C LEU A 49 0.57 -10.38 -1.14
N ALA A 50 -0.68 -10.31 -1.61
CA ALA A 50 -1.85 -10.14 -0.75
C ALA A 50 -2.86 -11.27 -0.99
N VAL A 51 -3.25 -11.96 0.08
CA VAL A 51 -4.15 -13.12 0.07
C VAL A 51 -5.34 -12.88 0.99
N TRP A 52 -6.46 -13.55 0.71
CA TRP A 52 -7.61 -13.60 1.60
C TRP A 52 -7.57 -14.90 2.40
N ASP A 53 -7.54 -14.82 3.74
CA ASP A 53 -7.45 -16.01 4.60
C ASP A 53 -8.82 -16.61 4.99
N GLY A 54 -9.92 -16.00 4.53
CA GLY A 54 -11.28 -16.35 4.96
C GLY A 54 -11.88 -15.33 5.93
N THR A 55 -11.05 -14.57 6.64
CA THR A 55 -11.48 -13.59 7.65
C THR A 55 -11.06 -12.17 7.30
N ALA A 56 -9.82 -11.98 6.87
CA ALA A 56 -9.24 -10.70 6.52
C ALA A 56 -8.28 -10.83 5.33
N TYR A 57 -7.88 -9.68 4.78
CA TYR A 57 -6.75 -9.66 3.86
C TYR A 57 -5.46 -9.78 4.66
N ARG A 58 -4.48 -10.49 4.10
CA ARG A 58 -3.12 -10.55 4.63
C ARG A 58 -2.17 -10.23 3.50
N TRP A 59 -1.06 -9.58 3.83
CA TRP A 59 -0.02 -9.28 2.86
C TRP A 59 1.36 -9.54 3.41
N ARG A 60 2.34 -9.74 2.53
CA ARG A 60 3.76 -9.82 2.87
C ARG A 60 4.61 -9.35 1.69
N SER A 61 5.83 -8.92 1.97
CA SER A 61 6.91 -9.01 0.99
C SER A 61 7.31 -10.46 0.76
N GLU A 62 7.97 -10.76 -0.36
CA GLU A 62 8.37 -12.12 -0.76
C GLU A 62 9.03 -12.92 0.38
N GLU A 63 9.90 -12.27 1.16
CA GLU A 63 10.63 -12.88 2.29
C GLU A 63 10.11 -12.42 3.67
N GLY A 64 9.06 -11.61 3.72
CA GLY A 64 8.55 -10.98 4.93
C GLY A 64 7.49 -11.80 5.68
N PRO A 65 7.23 -11.45 6.96
CA PRO A 65 6.11 -12.02 7.70
C PRO A 65 4.77 -11.56 7.12
N TRP A 66 3.74 -12.39 7.28
CA TRP A 66 2.36 -12.04 6.91
C TRP A 66 1.74 -11.06 7.90
N GLU A 67 1.52 -9.84 7.43
CA GLU A 67 0.79 -8.80 8.15
C GLU A 67 -0.70 -8.83 7.80
N VAL A 68 -1.54 -8.42 8.76
CA VAL A 68 -3.00 -8.39 8.60
C VAL A 68 -3.44 -7.02 8.09
N LEU A 69 -4.26 -7.03 7.06
CA LEU A 69 -4.91 -5.85 6.49
C LEU A 69 -6.38 -5.80 6.90
N PRO A 70 -7.02 -4.60 6.80
CA PRO A 70 -8.46 -4.47 6.97
C PRO A 70 -9.25 -5.45 6.10
N GLN A 71 -10.42 -5.85 6.59
CA GLN A 71 -11.32 -6.76 5.87
C GLN A 71 -11.92 -6.14 4.61
N ASP A 72 -12.18 -4.82 4.64
CA ASP A 72 -12.73 -4.11 3.48
C ASP A 72 -11.65 -3.93 2.40
N PRO A 73 -11.92 -4.28 1.13
CA PRO A 73 -10.94 -4.21 0.06
C PRO A 73 -10.46 -2.78 -0.25
N ARG A 74 -11.28 -1.75 0.00
CA ARG A 74 -10.88 -0.34 -0.20
C ARG A 74 -9.95 0.11 0.90
N ASP A 75 -10.22 -0.28 2.14
CA ASP A 75 -9.35 0.01 3.29
C ASP A 75 -8.03 -0.77 3.19
N ALA A 76 -8.07 -2.04 2.77
CA ALA A 76 -6.88 -2.82 2.46
C ALA A 76 -6.04 -2.16 1.35
N ALA A 77 -6.67 -1.76 0.23
CA ALA A 77 -5.98 -1.01 -0.82
C ALA A 77 -5.41 0.33 -0.32
N ALA A 78 -6.05 0.96 0.67
CA ALA A 78 -5.56 2.19 1.27
C ALA A 78 -4.31 2.01 2.12
N ALA A 79 -4.21 0.87 2.83
CA ALA A 79 -3.01 0.48 3.55
C ALA A 79 -1.87 0.07 2.59
N ILE A 80 -2.19 -0.64 1.50
CA ILE A 80 -1.21 -1.10 0.50
C ILE A 80 -0.62 0.06 -0.31
N ALA A 81 -1.47 1.00 -0.73
CA ALA A 81 -1.10 2.16 -1.52
C ALA A 81 -1.52 3.44 -0.77
N PRO A 82 -0.77 3.88 0.26
CA PRO A 82 -1.07 5.12 0.95
C PRO A 82 -1.05 6.29 -0.04
N PRO A 83 -1.87 7.33 0.16
CA PRO A 83 -1.86 8.48 -0.73
C PRO A 83 -0.48 9.14 -0.59
N ILE A 84 0.15 9.47 -1.72
CA ILE A 84 1.35 10.31 -1.71
C ILE A 84 0.93 11.65 -1.10
N ARG A 85 1.23 11.85 0.18
CA ARG A 85 1.19 13.18 0.77
C ARG A 85 2.32 13.93 0.08
N VAL A 86 1.98 14.85 -0.80
CA VAL A 86 2.90 15.92 -1.20
C VAL A 86 3.28 16.67 0.07
N THR A 87 4.34 16.24 0.74
CA THR A 87 5.06 17.10 1.66
C THR A 87 5.69 18.15 0.79
N THR A 88 4.98 19.26 0.58
CA THR A 88 5.63 20.50 0.17
C THR A 88 6.75 20.71 1.18
N PRO A 89 8.04 20.78 0.77
CA PRO A 89 9.08 21.15 1.72
C PRO A 89 8.67 22.50 2.30
N ALA A 90 8.57 22.59 3.62
CA ALA A 90 8.50 23.87 4.28
C ALA A 90 9.74 24.64 3.79
N ARG A 91 9.52 25.67 2.97
CA ARG A 91 10.57 26.65 2.71
C ARG A 91 11.03 27.11 4.10
N PRO A 92 12.33 27.04 4.44
CA PRO A 92 12.81 27.85 5.54
C PRO A 92 12.47 29.28 5.13
N THR A 93 11.54 29.90 5.84
CA THR A 93 11.38 31.34 5.76
C THR A 93 12.71 31.88 6.26
N GLU A 94 13.55 32.30 5.32
CA GLU A 94 14.56 33.33 5.55
C GLU A 94 13.81 34.56 6.05
N ASP A 95 13.47 34.56 7.34
CA ASP A 95 13.29 35.76 8.15
C ASP A 95 14.72 36.24 8.38
N GLY A 96 15.19 37.22 7.62
CA GLY A 96 14.72 38.57 7.79
C GLY A 96 15.80 39.26 8.61
N GLU A 97 16.82 39.71 7.90
CA GLU A 97 17.75 40.72 8.38
C GLU A 97 16.97 41.97 8.82
N ASP A 98 17.17 42.43 10.05
CA ASP A 98 16.88 43.80 10.49
C ASP A 98 17.79 44.11 11.70
N PRO A 99 18.25 45.35 11.91
CA PRO A 99 19.66 45.68 11.97
C PRO A 99 20.08 46.07 13.40
N ALA A 100 21.33 46.51 13.52
CA ALA A 100 21.95 47.16 14.67
C ALA A 100 20.99 47.79 15.69
N ASP A 101 21.15 47.43 16.97
CA ASP A 101 20.98 48.40 18.05
C ASP A 101 22.13 48.31 19.05
N ASP A 102 22.68 49.51 19.26
CA ASP A 102 23.72 49.92 20.17
C ASP A 102 23.34 49.64 21.64
N LYS A 103 24.24 49.00 22.42
CA LYS A 103 24.68 49.58 23.70
C LYS A 103 25.79 48.78 24.36
N ARG A 104 26.88 49.50 24.61
CA ARG A 104 27.93 49.19 25.60
C ARG A 104 27.36 49.13 27.03
N PRO A 105 28.08 48.46 27.93
CA PRO A 105 28.93 49.20 28.87
C PRO A 105 30.41 48.81 28.82
#